data_AF-A0A8T6RSV6-F1
#
_entry.id   AF-A0A8T6RSV6-F1
#
_cell.length_a   1.000
_cell.length_b   1.000
_cell.length_c   1.000
_cell.angle_alpha   90.00
_cell.angle_beta   90.00
_cell.angle_gamma   90.00
#
_symmetry.space_group_name_H-M   'P 1'
#
loop_
_entity.id
_entity.type
_entity.pdbx_description
1 polymer ?
#
loop_
_entity_poly.entity_id
_entity_poly.type
_entity_poly.pdbx_seq_one_letter_code
_entity_poly.pdbx_strand_id
1 'polypeptide(L)'
;MNIDMNEEKNESILQFKNIHAIPSFHSRVQFAIEVRRAFFELKPDVIVVELPEALKDKVIEGINRLPYISVIGYEQASARKMSYVPIDPGDSIIEAIRIGIENDIPVEFIDLDVTRYRQKAYDIKFLNEYMISKIGLEKYYLTMVNFVRKSNPGTKDYDRERYMADRLKDLMKNYKRILYVLGLAHWERVRGFLSRNIKPVEQTIEREHIEVFNLSKKSFREVLRELPYITYLYEISRNNLSEGQSFDKLDGFKTIYLNAKENYYKEFGENLSLHDMKIIMQFARNYALVENSLIPSLFHLVMSAKNIHDDDYAGEVYDIAISYPFYKKDDKYREIEIKQRRGQLDNRIIPLRRRLPVGEVDKRKIPIKRRPKEEEEGLWKKIWERESEGIFSYPPEDIKFENYMDFIRKKALKMLLEENIKIEEFKTSILDGISIKDTIRNWHLNKKIYVREELPLRGEIGPVIVIFEEDDTLNNIFDYQLTWIHEHEEESDLLLYATAPGLKIIGPGISRGTFGGLVSFFPPLDYIPYLTSYDWVEKKYLTKSESLLLSAIYNATEKQKYIVYVANRNPDPYLKSLANREGKYIIFLPLSSFNPMSIKKLRIVHYLNSKKARKHANQFIFL
;
A
#
# COMPACT_ATOMS: atom_id res chain seq x y z
N MET A 1 -3.31 -52.35 -33.00
CA MET A 1 -4.05 -51.75 -34.12
C MET A 1 -3.62 -50.31 -34.21
N ASN A 2 -2.72 -50.01 -35.15
CA ASN A 2 -2.29 -48.65 -35.45
C ASN A 2 -3.51 -47.88 -35.97
N ILE A 3 -3.89 -46.84 -35.26
CA ILE A 3 -4.84 -45.85 -35.76
C ILE A 3 -3.99 -44.67 -36.20
N ASP A 4 -3.96 -44.47 -37.51
CA ASP A 4 -3.33 -43.35 -38.19
C ASP A 4 -3.70 -42.03 -37.51
N MET A 5 -2.67 -41.30 -37.07
CA MET A 5 -2.78 -39.89 -36.74
C MET A 5 -2.91 -39.10 -38.03
N ASN A 6 -4.13 -38.93 -38.52
CA ASN A 6 -4.43 -37.85 -39.44
C ASN A 6 -4.28 -36.54 -38.65
N GLU A 7 -3.21 -35.79 -38.95
CA GLU A 7 -3.08 -34.37 -38.65
C GLU A 7 -4.15 -33.59 -39.44
N GLU A 8 -5.41 -33.65 -38.98
CA GLU A 8 -6.33 -32.56 -39.26
C GLU A 8 -5.78 -31.33 -38.53
N LYS A 9 -5.30 -30.33 -39.28
CA LYS A 9 -5.06 -28.98 -38.76
C LYS A 9 -6.34 -28.49 -38.10
N ASN A 10 -6.47 -28.70 -36.80
CA ASN A 10 -7.51 -28.08 -36.00
C ASN A 10 -7.30 -26.57 -36.08
N GLU A 11 -8.02 -25.89 -36.99
CA GLU A 11 -8.06 -24.43 -37.04
C GLU A 11 -8.51 -23.92 -35.66
N SER A 12 -7.74 -22.97 -35.10
CA SER A 12 -8.03 -22.36 -33.80
C SER A 12 -9.49 -21.89 -33.73
N ILE A 13 -10.16 -22.06 -32.58
CA ILE A 13 -11.52 -21.58 -32.35
C ILE A 13 -11.62 -20.04 -32.45
N LEU A 14 -10.49 -19.35 -32.32
CA LEU A 14 -10.33 -17.91 -32.47
C LEU A 14 -10.05 -17.50 -33.92
N GLN A 15 -9.89 -18.46 -34.82
CA GLN A 15 -9.69 -18.23 -36.23
C GLN A 15 -10.95 -18.57 -37.04
N PHE A 16 -11.21 -17.78 -38.07
CA PHE A 16 -12.17 -18.09 -39.10
C PHE A 16 -11.61 -17.68 -40.46
N LYS A 17 -11.12 -18.64 -41.24
CA LYS A 17 -10.40 -18.38 -42.51
C LYS A 17 -9.24 -17.39 -42.26
N ASN A 18 -9.28 -16.21 -42.90
CA ASN A 18 -8.29 -15.13 -42.76
C ASN A 18 -8.48 -14.21 -41.54
N ILE A 19 -9.52 -14.42 -40.74
CA ILE A 19 -9.77 -13.63 -39.52
C ILE A 19 -9.15 -14.31 -38.31
N HIS A 20 -8.38 -13.55 -37.54
CA HIS A 20 -7.86 -13.90 -36.22
C HIS A 20 -8.51 -13.00 -35.18
N ALA A 21 -9.33 -13.58 -34.30
CA ALA A 21 -10.10 -12.83 -33.32
C ALA A 21 -9.42 -12.78 -31.95
N ILE A 22 -9.48 -11.62 -31.31
CA ILE A 22 -9.08 -11.39 -29.92
C ILE A 22 -10.33 -11.04 -29.11
N PRO A 23 -11.08 -12.05 -28.63
CA PRO A 23 -12.19 -11.83 -27.71
C PRO A 23 -11.68 -11.36 -26.35
N SER A 24 -12.16 -10.23 -25.88
CA SER A 24 -11.57 -9.53 -24.74
C SER A 24 -12.58 -8.99 -23.75
N PHE A 25 -12.10 -8.72 -22.53
CA PHE A 25 -12.80 -7.83 -21.58
C PHE A 25 -12.15 -6.45 -21.63
N HIS A 26 -12.99 -5.42 -21.68
CA HIS A 26 -12.56 -4.03 -21.79
C HIS A 26 -11.91 -3.52 -20.49
N SER A 27 -11.01 -2.55 -20.64
CA SER A 27 -10.20 -1.95 -19.57
C SER A 27 -9.40 -2.98 -18.75
N ARG A 28 -8.69 -3.88 -19.44
CA ARG A 28 -7.87 -4.93 -18.82
C ARG A 28 -6.55 -5.06 -19.57
N VAL A 29 -5.48 -4.63 -18.91
CA VAL A 29 -4.11 -4.59 -19.47
C VAL A 29 -3.68 -5.92 -20.12
N GLN A 30 -4.11 -7.07 -19.58
CA GLN A 30 -3.76 -8.36 -20.18
C GLN A 30 -4.24 -8.48 -21.62
N PHE A 31 -5.44 -8.03 -21.96
CA PHE A 31 -5.92 -8.13 -23.33
C PHE A 31 -5.25 -7.12 -24.26
N ALA A 32 -4.82 -5.96 -23.76
CA ALA A 32 -3.97 -5.05 -24.53
C ALA A 32 -2.62 -5.71 -24.87
N ILE A 33 -2.02 -6.44 -23.91
CA ILE A 33 -0.81 -7.24 -24.16
C ILE A 33 -1.06 -8.31 -25.23
N GLU A 34 -2.19 -9.03 -25.17
CA GLU A 34 -2.53 -10.04 -26.18
C GLU A 34 -2.75 -9.46 -27.56
N VAL A 35 -3.34 -8.27 -27.67
CA VAL A 35 -3.50 -7.56 -28.95
C VAL A 35 -2.13 -7.23 -29.55
N ARG A 36 -1.21 -6.69 -28.74
CA ARG A 36 0.17 -6.42 -29.21
C ARG A 36 0.87 -7.70 -29.66
N ARG A 37 0.78 -8.77 -28.87
CA ARG A 37 1.38 -10.07 -29.21
C ARG A 37 0.84 -10.58 -30.54
N ALA A 38 -0.48 -10.62 -30.68
CA ALA A 38 -1.15 -11.07 -31.90
C ALA A 38 -0.81 -10.20 -33.11
N PHE A 39 -0.67 -8.88 -32.94
CA PHE A 39 -0.27 -7.98 -34.01
C PHE A 39 1.11 -8.33 -34.58
N PHE A 40 2.12 -8.50 -33.73
CA PHE A 40 3.48 -8.82 -34.18
C PHE A 40 3.61 -10.26 -34.72
N GLU A 41 2.88 -11.21 -34.14
CA GLU A 41 2.85 -12.61 -34.61
C GLU A 41 2.14 -12.73 -35.97
N LEU A 42 0.96 -12.12 -36.13
CA LEU A 42 0.14 -12.24 -37.33
C LEU A 42 0.63 -11.34 -38.48
N LYS A 43 1.13 -10.14 -38.15
CA LYS A 43 1.40 -9.06 -39.10
C LYS A 43 0.17 -8.77 -39.98
N PRO A 44 -0.95 -8.31 -39.37
CA PRO A 44 -2.20 -8.12 -40.08
C PRO A 44 -2.10 -7.05 -41.17
N ASP A 45 -2.87 -7.20 -42.24
CA ASP A 45 -3.00 -6.19 -43.29
C ASP A 45 -4.11 -5.17 -42.96
N VAL A 46 -4.97 -5.50 -41.98
CA VAL A 46 -6.03 -4.64 -41.44
C VAL A 46 -6.36 -5.05 -40.00
N ILE A 47 -6.64 -4.06 -39.16
CA ILE A 47 -7.17 -4.25 -37.81
C ILE A 47 -8.64 -3.85 -37.79
N VAL A 48 -9.46 -4.63 -37.11
CA VAL A 48 -10.92 -4.44 -37.07
C VAL A 48 -11.36 -4.38 -35.62
N VAL A 49 -12.24 -3.43 -35.27
CA VAL A 49 -12.66 -3.21 -33.88
C VAL A 49 -14.17 -3.06 -33.70
N GLU A 50 -14.65 -3.46 -32.51
CA GLU A 50 -16.04 -3.29 -32.06
C GLU A 50 -16.33 -1.84 -31.60
N LEU A 51 -16.18 -0.88 -32.52
CA LEU A 51 -16.67 0.49 -32.34
C LEU A 51 -17.36 0.95 -33.63
N PRO A 52 -18.36 1.85 -33.56
CA PRO A 52 -19.02 2.39 -34.75
C PRO A 52 -18.12 3.37 -35.49
N GLU A 53 -18.22 3.37 -36.82
CA GLU A 53 -17.50 4.29 -37.70
C GLU A 53 -17.69 5.76 -37.30
N ALA A 54 -18.88 6.14 -36.84
CA ALA A 54 -19.17 7.51 -36.40
C ALA A 54 -18.23 8.01 -35.27
N LEU A 55 -17.64 7.12 -34.47
CA LEU A 55 -16.75 7.50 -33.37
C LEU A 55 -15.27 7.59 -33.81
N LYS A 56 -14.92 7.14 -35.01
CA LYS A 56 -13.55 6.92 -35.47
C LYS A 56 -12.66 8.14 -35.30
N ASP A 57 -13.06 9.27 -35.89
CA ASP A 57 -12.24 10.49 -35.87
C ASP A 57 -11.93 10.96 -34.45
N LYS A 58 -12.93 10.92 -33.56
CA LYS A 58 -12.78 11.38 -32.18
C LYS A 58 -12.02 10.38 -31.32
N VAL A 59 -12.17 9.08 -31.56
CA VAL A 59 -11.37 8.04 -30.89
C VAL A 59 -9.90 8.16 -31.30
N ILE A 60 -9.61 8.34 -32.59
CA ILE A 60 -8.24 8.56 -33.08
C ILE A 60 -7.67 9.86 -32.49
N GLU A 61 -8.46 10.95 -32.46
CA GLU A 61 -8.08 12.20 -31.80
C GLU A 61 -7.72 11.97 -30.32
N GLY A 62 -8.50 11.17 -29.60
CA GLY A 62 -8.22 10.82 -28.20
C GLY A 62 -6.99 9.93 -28.03
N ILE A 63 -6.74 8.97 -28.94
CA ILE A 63 -5.56 8.09 -28.92
C ILE A 63 -4.28 8.89 -29.16
N ASN A 64 -4.30 9.86 -30.06
CA ASN A 64 -3.17 10.76 -30.32
C ASN A 64 -2.78 11.62 -29.11
N ARG A 65 -3.60 11.64 -28.05
CA ARG A 65 -3.34 12.34 -26.79
C ARG A 65 -2.77 11.45 -25.70
N LEU A 66 -2.69 10.13 -25.92
CA LEU A 66 -2.05 9.24 -24.97
C LEU A 66 -0.59 9.70 -24.72
N PRO A 67 -0.11 9.64 -23.46
CA PRO A 67 -0.68 8.91 -22.34
C PRO A 67 -1.71 9.69 -21.50
N TYR A 68 -2.16 10.88 -21.92
CA TYR A 68 -3.17 11.65 -21.19
C TYR A 68 -4.57 11.09 -21.41
N ILE A 69 -5.20 10.59 -20.34
CA ILE A 69 -6.51 9.92 -20.43
C ILE A 69 -7.58 10.92 -20.88
N SER A 70 -8.30 10.54 -21.93
CA SER A 70 -9.45 11.27 -22.44
C SER A 70 -10.70 10.38 -22.48
N VAL A 71 -11.87 11.00 -22.61
CA VAL A 71 -13.12 10.29 -22.86
C VAL A 71 -13.84 10.89 -24.06
N ILE A 72 -14.36 10.02 -24.91
CA ILE A 72 -15.18 10.39 -26.07
C ILE A 72 -16.61 10.34 -25.64
N GLY A 73 -17.26 11.49 -25.51
CA GLY A 73 -18.66 11.58 -25.12
C GLY A 73 -19.55 11.86 -26.33
N TYR A 74 -20.72 11.23 -26.37
CA TYR A 74 -21.72 11.46 -27.41
C TYR A 74 -23.14 11.33 -26.86
N GLU A 75 -24.06 12.11 -27.42
CA GLU A 75 -25.45 12.12 -26.94
C GLU A 75 -26.19 10.81 -27.26
N GLN A 76 -27.13 10.42 -26.39
CA GLN A 76 -28.14 9.43 -26.75
C GLN A 76 -29.39 10.14 -27.33
N ALA A 77 -30.40 9.39 -27.75
CA ALA A 77 -31.67 9.89 -28.32
C ALA A 77 -32.45 10.93 -27.47
N SER A 78 -31.95 11.34 -26.31
CA SER A 78 -32.42 12.49 -25.55
C SER A 78 -31.20 13.31 -25.11
N ALA A 79 -31.18 14.62 -25.35
CA ALA A 79 -30.10 15.56 -24.99
C ALA A 79 -29.77 15.62 -23.47
N ARG A 80 -30.47 14.84 -22.63
CA ARG A 80 -30.25 14.74 -21.18
C ARG A 80 -29.41 13.51 -20.76
N LYS A 81 -28.91 12.70 -21.69
CA LYS A 81 -28.09 11.50 -21.39
C LYS A 81 -26.96 11.37 -22.39
N MET A 82 -25.75 11.17 -21.90
CA MET A 82 -24.56 10.98 -22.72
C MET A 82 -23.99 9.57 -22.52
N SER A 83 -23.51 8.98 -23.61
CA SER A 83 -22.66 7.80 -23.58
C SER A 83 -21.20 8.21 -23.72
N TYR A 84 -20.28 7.40 -23.17
CA TYR A 84 -18.85 7.66 -23.33
C TYR A 84 -18.04 6.39 -23.61
N VAL A 85 -16.96 6.57 -24.38
CA VAL A 85 -15.88 5.61 -24.59
C VAL A 85 -14.62 6.19 -23.97
N PRO A 86 -14.02 5.57 -22.95
CA PRO A 86 -12.75 6.03 -22.43
C PRO A 86 -11.59 5.59 -23.32
N ILE A 87 -10.62 6.47 -23.49
CA ILE A 87 -9.34 6.17 -24.10
C ILE A 87 -8.42 5.64 -22.99
N ASP A 88 -8.64 4.38 -22.62
CA ASP A 88 -7.90 3.66 -21.59
C ASP A 88 -6.73 2.91 -22.23
N PRO A 89 -5.47 3.20 -21.86
CA PRO A 89 -4.29 2.48 -22.38
C PRO A 89 -4.35 0.97 -22.15
N GLY A 90 -5.03 0.52 -21.09
CA GLY A 90 -5.18 -0.89 -20.78
C GLY A 90 -6.32 -1.58 -21.53
N ASP A 91 -7.06 -0.89 -22.40
CA ASP A 91 -8.16 -1.50 -23.17
C ASP A 91 -7.66 -2.11 -24.49
N SER A 92 -8.13 -3.32 -24.80
CA SER A 92 -7.76 -4.06 -26.01
C SER A 92 -8.16 -3.36 -27.30
N ILE A 93 -9.34 -2.74 -27.36
CA ILE A 93 -9.79 -2.00 -28.55
C ILE A 93 -8.94 -0.75 -28.74
N ILE A 94 -8.68 -0.01 -27.65
CA ILE A 94 -7.85 1.19 -27.71
C ILE A 94 -6.43 0.84 -28.15
N GLU A 95 -5.83 -0.22 -27.60
CA GLU A 95 -4.50 -0.67 -28.02
C GLU A 95 -4.50 -1.17 -29.47
N ALA A 96 -5.56 -1.84 -29.94
CA ALA A 96 -5.67 -2.30 -31.33
C ALA A 96 -5.68 -1.13 -32.32
N ILE A 97 -6.43 -0.08 -32.02
CA ILE A 97 -6.47 1.13 -32.85
C ILE A 97 -5.11 1.84 -32.78
N ARG A 98 -4.55 1.99 -31.58
CA ARG A 98 -3.26 2.67 -31.36
C ARG A 98 -2.13 1.99 -32.12
N ILE A 99 -1.96 0.68 -32.00
CA ILE A 99 -0.89 -0.04 -32.70
C ILE A 99 -1.08 -0.03 -34.21
N GLY A 100 -2.34 -0.01 -34.70
CA GLY A 100 -2.64 0.17 -36.11
C GLY A 100 -2.15 1.51 -36.65
N ILE A 101 -2.49 2.61 -35.96
CA ILE A 101 -2.04 3.96 -36.31
C ILE A 101 -0.51 4.06 -36.29
N GLU A 102 0.14 3.54 -35.25
CA GLU A 102 1.60 3.62 -35.08
C GLU A 102 2.39 2.85 -36.16
N ASN A 103 1.76 1.88 -36.84
CA ASN A 103 2.40 1.04 -37.86
C ASN A 103 1.78 1.23 -39.26
N ASP A 104 0.99 2.30 -39.46
CA ASP A 104 0.31 2.60 -40.73
C ASP A 104 -0.57 1.43 -41.26
N ILE A 105 -1.17 0.66 -40.35
CA ILE A 105 -2.11 -0.42 -40.68
C ILE A 105 -3.53 0.13 -40.64
N PRO A 106 -4.35 -0.06 -41.70
CA PRO A 106 -5.74 0.37 -41.71
C PRO A 106 -6.55 -0.19 -40.53
N VAL A 107 -7.38 0.67 -39.92
CA VAL A 107 -8.26 0.30 -38.80
C VAL A 107 -9.73 0.53 -39.19
N GLU A 108 -10.52 -0.53 -39.16
CA GLU A 108 -11.93 -0.54 -39.56
C GLU A 108 -12.85 -0.64 -38.33
N PHE A 109 -13.84 0.25 -38.26
CA PHE A 109 -14.80 0.36 -37.16
C PHE A 109 -16.14 -0.24 -37.61
N ILE A 110 -16.41 -1.48 -37.20
CA ILE A 110 -17.47 -2.30 -37.82
C ILE A 110 -18.68 -2.54 -36.91
N ASP A 111 -18.79 -1.86 -35.78
CA ASP A 111 -19.94 -2.04 -34.89
C ASP A 111 -21.14 -1.19 -35.32
N LEU A 112 -22.35 -1.69 -35.05
CA LEU A 112 -23.60 -0.98 -35.35
C LEU A 112 -23.81 0.10 -34.29
N ASP A 113 -24.11 1.34 -34.73
CA ASP A 113 -24.53 2.35 -33.77
C ASP A 113 -25.98 2.11 -33.33
N VAL A 114 -26.23 2.23 -32.02
CA VAL A 114 -27.51 1.94 -31.41
C VAL A 114 -27.87 2.99 -30.36
N THR A 115 -29.10 3.52 -30.41
CA THR A 115 -29.62 4.42 -29.36
C THR A 115 -30.13 3.62 -28.17
N ARG A 116 -30.28 4.25 -26.98
CA ARG A 116 -30.87 3.64 -25.77
C ARG A 116 -30.27 2.26 -25.42
N TYR A 117 -28.99 2.06 -25.70
CA TYR A 117 -28.33 0.80 -25.46
C TYR A 117 -28.00 0.67 -23.97
N ARG A 118 -28.26 -0.53 -23.43
CA ARG A 118 -28.03 -0.86 -22.03
C ARG A 118 -27.35 -2.21 -21.96
N GLN A 119 -26.04 -2.18 -21.81
CA GLN A 119 -25.29 -3.39 -21.53
C GLN A 119 -25.60 -3.91 -20.14
N LYS A 120 -25.71 -5.23 -20.05
CA LYS A 120 -25.68 -5.91 -18.76
C LYS A 120 -24.22 -6.01 -18.35
N ALA A 121 -23.90 -5.51 -17.17
CA ALA A 121 -22.61 -5.84 -16.57
C ALA A 121 -22.55 -7.35 -16.39
N TYR A 122 -21.46 -7.97 -16.82
CA TYR A 122 -21.22 -9.38 -16.54
C TYR A 122 -20.85 -9.49 -15.05
N ASP A 123 -21.36 -10.52 -14.36
CA ASP A 123 -20.89 -10.85 -13.02
C ASP A 123 -19.51 -11.47 -13.15
N ILE A 124 -18.50 -10.59 -13.12
CA ILE A 124 -17.13 -10.81 -13.57
C ILE A 124 -16.22 -11.37 -12.48
N LYS A 125 -16.79 -11.74 -11.32
CA LYS A 125 -16.02 -12.16 -10.14
C LYS A 125 -15.01 -13.29 -10.36
N PHE A 126 -15.12 -14.04 -11.45
CA PHE A 126 -14.27 -15.18 -11.79
C PHE A 126 -13.28 -14.94 -12.96
N LEU A 127 -13.22 -13.72 -13.50
CA LEU A 127 -12.28 -13.40 -14.58
C LEU A 127 -10.89 -13.17 -14.03
N ASN A 128 -10.06 -14.20 -14.13
CA ASN A 128 -8.64 -14.11 -13.89
C ASN A 128 -7.92 -14.05 -15.24
N GLU A 129 -7.96 -12.91 -15.92
CA GLU A 129 -7.32 -12.74 -17.23
C GLU A 129 -5.81 -13.03 -17.18
N TYR A 130 -5.18 -12.92 -16.01
CA TYR A 130 -3.79 -13.35 -15.80
C TYR A 130 -3.53 -14.80 -16.28
N MET A 131 -4.53 -15.69 -16.27
CA MET A 131 -4.40 -17.05 -16.79
C MET A 131 -4.05 -17.09 -18.27
N ILE A 132 -4.38 -16.06 -19.06
CA ILE A 132 -4.01 -15.99 -20.47
C ILE A 132 -2.49 -16.12 -20.64
N SER A 133 -1.70 -15.54 -19.73
CA SER A 133 -0.24 -15.68 -19.73
C SER A 133 0.27 -17.10 -19.47
N LYS A 134 -0.59 -17.99 -18.94
CA LYS A 134 -0.25 -19.38 -18.55
C LYS A 134 -0.81 -20.42 -19.50
N ILE A 135 -2.05 -20.25 -19.96
CA ILE A 135 -2.76 -21.24 -20.79
C ILE A 135 -3.04 -20.76 -22.22
N GLY A 136 -2.74 -19.49 -22.52
CA GLY A 136 -3.05 -18.87 -23.81
C GLY A 136 -4.50 -18.39 -23.92
N LEU A 137 -4.75 -17.48 -24.87
CA LEU A 137 -6.05 -16.83 -25.06
C LEU A 137 -7.14 -17.82 -25.49
N GLU A 138 -6.82 -18.79 -26.35
CA GLU A 138 -7.79 -19.76 -26.87
C GLU A 138 -8.37 -20.65 -25.75
N LYS A 139 -7.52 -21.26 -24.91
CA LYS A 139 -7.99 -22.08 -23.78
C LYS A 139 -8.76 -21.26 -22.76
N TYR A 140 -8.31 -20.03 -22.51
CA TYR A 140 -9.04 -19.09 -21.67
C TYR A 140 -10.44 -18.77 -22.26
N TYR A 141 -10.53 -18.46 -23.55
CA TYR A 141 -11.80 -18.18 -24.22
C TYR A 141 -12.77 -19.37 -24.14
N LEU A 142 -12.31 -20.59 -24.44
CA LEU A 142 -13.12 -21.80 -24.35
C LEU A 142 -13.68 -22.04 -22.94
N THR A 143 -12.94 -21.64 -21.92
CA THR A 143 -13.40 -21.70 -20.53
C THR A 143 -14.45 -20.62 -20.26
N MET A 144 -14.22 -19.39 -20.74
CA MET A 144 -15.07 -18.25 -20.44
C MET A 144 -16.37 -18.17 -21.24
N VAL A 145 -16.39 -18.65 -22.49
CA VAL A 145 -17.55 -18.54 -23.39
C VAL A 145 -18.82 -19.17 -22.80
N ASN A 146 -18.66 -20.25 -22.01
CA ASN A 146 -19.79 -20.93 -21.34
C ASN A 146 -20.47 -20.07 -20.27
N PHE A 147 -19.77 -19.06 -19.72
CA PHE A 147 -20.29 -18.16 -18.70
C PHE A 147 -20.87 -16.86 -19.29
N VAL A 148 -20.67 -16.63 -20.59
CA VAL A 148 -21.14 -15.42 -21.26
C VAL A 148 -22.41 -15.73 -22.05
N ARG A 149 -23.45 -14.92 -21.81
CA ARG A 149 -24.75 -15.12 -22.46
C ARG A 149 -24.68 -14.70 -23.92
N LYS A 150 -25.04 -15.61 -24.81
CA LYS A 150 -25.23 -15.32 -26.24
C LYS A 150 -26.41 -14.36 -26.42
N SER A 151 -26.31 -13.48 -27.42
CA SER A 151 -27.40 -12.61 -27.85
C SER A 151 -28.62 -13.41 -28.33
N ASN A 152 -29.83 -12.86 -28.26
CA ASN A 152 -31.03 -13.49 -28.81
C ASN A 152 -31.60 -12.65 -29.95
N PRO A 153 -32.29 -13.26 -30.94
CA PRO A 153 -33.03 -12.51 -31.96
C PRO A 153 -33.92 -11.41 -31.34
N GLY A 154 -33.92 -10.23 -31.95
CA GLY A 154 -34.65 -9.05 -31.45
C GLY A 154 -33.92 -8.24 -30.37
N THR A 155 -32.72 -8.67 -29.95
CA THR A 155 -31.85 -7.86 -29.08
C THR A 155 -30.89 -6.99 -29.90
N LYS A 156 -30.50 -5.83 -29.37
CA LYS A 156 -29.53 -4.93 -30.02
C LYS A 156 -28.17 -5.61 -30.27
N ASP A 157 -27.72 -6.47 -29.35
CA ASP A 157 -26.47 -7.21 -29.54
C ASP A 157 -26.56 -8.17 -30.72
N TYR A 158 -27.71 -8.79 -30.95
CA TYR A 158 -27.91 -9.67 -32.11
C TYR A 158 -27.82 -8.90 -33.43
N ASP A 159 -28.37 -7.68 -33.50
CA ASP A 159 -28.27 -6.84 -34.69
C ASP A 159 -26.85 -6.30 -34.89
N ARG A 160 -26.16 -5.90 -33.80
CA ARG A 160 -24.73 -5.54 -33.82
C ARG A 160 -23.87 -6.67 -34.37
N GLU A 161 -24.06 -7.89 -33.88
CA GLU A 161 -23.29 -9.06 -34.32
C GLU A 161 -23.56 -9.45 -35.77
N ARG A 162 -24.81 -9.29 -36.26
CA ARG A 162 -25.14 -9.46 -37.68
C ARG A 162 -24.44 -8.41 -38.53
N TYR A 163 -24.48 -7.15 -38.12
CA TYR A 163 -23.80 -6.06 -38.81
C TYR A 163 -22.28 -6.28 -38.86
N MET A 164 -21.64 -6.60 -37.73
CA MET A 164 -20.21 -6.92 -37.66
C MET A 164 -19.84 -8.07 -38.60
N ALA A 165 -20.63 -9.15 -38.62
CA ALA A 165 -20.38 -10.30 -39.50
C ALA A 165 -20.52 -9.95 -40.99
N ASP A 166 -21.48 -9.10 -41.35
CA ASP A 166 -21.67 -8.63 -42.73
C ASP A 166 -20.47 -7.80 -43.20
N ARG A 167 -20.06 -6.81 -42.40
CA ARG A 167 -18.87 -5.97 -42.67
C ARG A 167 -17.59 -6.80 -42.77
N LEU A 168 -17.41 -7.79 -41.89
CA LEU A 168 -16.25 -8.70 -41.94
C LEU A 168 -16.20 -9.50 -43.24
N LYS A 169 -17.33 -9.97 -43.78
CA LYS A 169 -17.34 -10.70 -45.06
C LYS A 169 -16.83 -9.87 -46.23
N ASP A 170 -17.10 -8.57 -46.23
CA ASP A 170 -16.56 -7.67 -47.24
C ASP A 170 -15.07 -7.47 -47.06
N LEU A 171 -14.60 -7.25 -45.83
CA LEU A 171 -13.17 -7.12 -45.53
C LEU A 171 -12.39 -8.41 -45.87
N MET A 172 -12.97 -9.58 -45.65
CA MET A 172 -12.36 -10.88 -45.99
C MET A 172 -12.06 -11.04 -47.49
N LYS A 173 -12.75 -10.31 -48.37
CA LYS A 173 -12.49 -10.32 -49.81
C LYS A 173 -11.26 -9.49 -50.18
N ASN A 174 -10.98 -8.45 -49.39
CA ASN A 174 -9.99 -7.41 -49.71
C ASN A 174 -8.66 -7.60 -48.95
N TYR A 175 -8.67 -8.28 -47.80
CA TYR A 175 -7.51 -8.43 -46.92
C TYR A 175 -7.15 -9.89 -46.69
N LYS A 176 -5.84 -10.20 -46.60
CA LYS A 176 -5.37 -11.59 -46.41
C LYS A 176 -5.22 -11.98 -44.94
N ARG A 177 -4.90 -11.02 -44.08
CA ARG A 177 -4.72 -11.22 -42.63
C ARG A 177 -5.48 -10.15 -41.87
N ILE A 178 -6.56 -10.55 -41.21
CA ILE A 178 -7.44 -9.64 -40.47
C ILE A 178 -7.26 -9.92 -38.98
N LEU A 179 -6.83 -8.91 -38.21
CA LEU A 179 -6.86 -8.96 -36.75
C LEU A 179 -8.16 -8.31 -36.25
N TYR A 180 -9.04 -9.09 -35.63
CA TYR A 180 -10.33 -8.60 -35.17
C TYR A 180 -10.42 -8.58 -33.64
N VAL A 181 -10.55 -7.39 -33.06
CA VAL A 181 -10.61 -7.20 -31.60
C VAL A 181 -12.01 -6.79 -31.17
N LEU A 182 -12.59 -7.58 -30.27
CA LEU A 182 -13.98 -7.43 -29.85
C LEU A 182 -14.20 -7.88 -28.40
N GLY A 183 -15.36 -7.54 -27.87
CA GLY A 183 -15.87 -8.05 -26.61
C GLY A 183 -16.13 -9.55 -26.67
N LEU A 184 -15.69 -10.27 -25.63
CA LEU A 184 -15.69 -11.74 -25.59
C LEU A 184 -17.06 -12.38 -25.90
N ALA A 185 -18.15 -11.72 -25.52
CA ALA A 185 -19.51 -12.18 -25.71
C ALA A 185 -19.94 -12.33 -27.18
N HIS A 186 -19.34 -11.54 -28.06
CA HIS A 186 -19.81 -11.39 -29.43
C HIS A 186 -19.18 -12.42 -30.38
N TRP A 187 -18.00 -12.95 -30.07
CA TRP A 187 -17.21 -13.76 -31.02
C TRP A 187 -17.95 -14.99 -31.52
N GLU A 188 -18.55 -15.77 -30.62
CA GLU A 188 -19.25 -16.99 -31.00
C GLU A 188 -20.41 -16.73 -31.98
N ARG A 189 -21.19 -15.67 -31.75
CA ARG A 189 -22.32 -15.34 -32.62
C ARG A 189 -21.86 -14.77 -33.96
N VAL A 190 -20.89 -13.86 -33.95
CA VAL A 190 -20.29 -13.31 -35.17
C VAL A 190 -19.71 -14.44 -36.03
N ARG A 191 -18.91 -15.34 -35.46
CA ARG A 191 -18.36 -16.50 -36.16
C ARG A 191 -19.47 -17.38 -36.74
N GLY A 192 -20.55 -17.62 -36.00
CA GLY A 192 -21.71 -18.37 -36.49
C GLY A 192 -22.40 -17.71 -37.69
N PHE A 193 -22.44 -16.38 -37.75
CA PHE A 193 -22.99 -15.63 -38.89
C PHE A 193 -22.04 -15.56 -40.09
N LEU A 194 -20.72 -15.59 -39.87
CA LEU A 194 -19.74 -15.67 -40.95
C LEU A 194 -19.90 -16.96 -41.78
N SER A 195 -20.31 -18.06 -41.16
CA SER A 195 -20.58 -19.34 -41.83
C SER A 195 -21.91 -19.42 -42.59
N ARG A 196 -22.75 -18.38 -42.54
CA ARG A 196 -24.12 -18.39 -43.11
C ARG A 196 -24.32 -17.22 -44.04
N ASN A 197 -25.22 -17.31 -45.01
CA ASN A 197 -25.72 -16.11 -45.69
C ASN A 197 -26.75 -15.41 -44.78
N ILE A 198 -26.44 -14.18 -44.38
CA ILE A 198 -27.31 -13.32 -43.58
C ILE A 198 -27.73 -12.13 -44.44
N LYS A 199 -28.91 -11.58 -44.17
CA LYS A 199 -29.30 -10.29 -44.77
C LYS A 199 -28.45 -9.17 -44.13
N PRO A 200 -27.98 -8.19 -44.91
CA PRO A 200 -27.33 -6.99 -44.39
C PRO A 200 -28.20 -6.30 -43.34
N VAL A 201 -27.54 -5.60 -42.41
CA VAL A 201 -28.19 -4.71 -41.45
C VAL A 201 -27.82 -3.29 -41.84
N GLU A 202 -28.80 -2.42 -42.00
CA GLU A 202 -28.56 -1.03 -42.37
C GLU A 202 -28.21 -0.18 -41.13
N GLN A 203 -27.18 0.65 -41.27
CA GLN A 203 -26.86 1.70 -40.30
C GLN A 203 -27.85 2.85 -40.50
N THR A 204 -28.68 3.11 -39.49
CA THR A 204 -29.77 4.12 -39.58
C THR A 204 -29.55 5.34 -38.68
N ILE A 205 -28.48 5.35 -37.90
CA ILE A 205 -28.20 6.41 -36.92
C ILE A 205 -27.01 7.23 -37.40
N GLU A 206 -27.21 8.53 -37.52
CA GLU A 206 -26.16 9.52 -37.66
C GLU A 206 -25.96 10.25 -36.32
N ARG A 207 -24.70 10.62 -36.02
CA ARG A 207 -24.32 11.29 -34.78
C ARG A 207 -23.74 12.64 -35.10
N GLU A 208 -24.43 13.70 -34.70
CA GLU A 208 -23.99 15.08 -34.95
C GLU A 208 -23.09 15.63 -33.83
N HIS A 209 -23.17 15.09 -32.61
CA HIS A 209 -22.50 15.64 -31.43
C HIS A 209 -21.63 14.59 -30.72
N ILE A 210 -20.35 14.57 -31.09
CA ILE A 210 -19.31 13.73 -30.48
C ILE A 210 -18.13 14.64 -30.08
N GLU A 211 -17.75 14.59 -28.81
CA GLU A 211 -16.76 15.48 -28.22
C GLU A 211 -15.70 14.69 -27.45
N VAL A 212 -14.44 15.16 -27.50
CA VAL A 212 -13.33 14.65 -26.69
C VAL A 212 -13.22 15.50 -25.44
N PHE A 213 -13.16 14.87 -24.26
CA PHE A 213 -13.01 15.56 -22.98
C PHE A 213 -11.68 15.21 -22.30
N ASN A 214 -11.09 16.20 -21.63
CA ASN A 214 -10.12 15.98 -20.56
C ASN A 214 -10.80 15.20 -19.43
N LEU A 215 -10.20 14.11 -18.97
CA LEU A 215 -10.69 13.40 -17.79
C LEU A 215 -10.04 13.95 -16.52
N SER A 216 -10.85 14.37 -15.55
CA SER A 216 -10.36 14.80 -14.22
C SER A 216 -9.57 13.66 -13.54
N LYS A 217 -8.45 14.01 -12.88
CA LYS A 217 -7.64 13.05 -12.08
C LYS A 217 -8.48 12.27 -11.07
N LYS A 218 -9.52 12.92 -10.50
CA LYS A 218 -10.43 12.32 -9.51
C LYS A 218 -11.24 11.16 -10.07
N SER A 219 -11.34 11.06 -11.40
CA SER A 219 -12.15 10.07 -12.11
C SER A 219 -11.34 8.87 -12.62
N PHE A 220 -10.01 8.88 -12.54
CA PHE A 220 -9.18 7.80 -13.05
C PHE A 220 -9.55 6.45 -12.48
N ARG A 221 -9.75 6.34 -11.16
CA ARG A 221 -10.13 5.08 -10.51
C ARG A 221 -11.48 4.51 -10.95
N GLU A 222 -12.42 5.38 -11.33
CA GLU A 222 -13.77 4.99 -11.77
C GLU A 222 -13.77 4.58 -13.26
N VAL A 223 -12.92 5.25 -14.07
CA VAL A 223 -12.88 5.08 -15.53
C VAL A 223 -11.91 3.97 -15.96
N LEU A 224 -10.69 3.98 -15.43
CA LEU A 224 -9.70 2.91 -15.58
C LEU A 224 -10.14 1.77 -14.65
N ARG A 225 -10.63 0.66 -15.22
CA ARG A 225 -11.16 -0.45 -14.41
C ARG A 225 -10.06 -1.25 -13.73
N GLU A 226 -8.94 -1.36 -14.42
CA GLU A 226 -7.68 -1.80 -13.83
C GLU A 226 -7.21 -0.81 -12.75
N LEU A 227 -6.30 -1.24 -11.87
CA LEU A 227 -5.64 -0.28 -10.99
C LEU A 227 -4.93 0.80 -11.84
N PRO A 228 -5.22 2.10 -11.64
CA PRO A 228 -4.60 3.17 -12.42
C PRO A 228 -3.08 3.05 -12.49
N TYR A 229 -2.43 2.62 -11.39
CA TYR A 229 -0.99 2.44 -11.38
C TYR A 229 -0.50 1.29 -12.25
N ILE A 230 -1.26 0.21 -12.35
CA ILE A 230 -0.94 -0.92 -13.23
C ILE A 230 -1.07 -0.48 -14.70
N THR A 231 -2.09 0.33 -15.04
CA THR A 231 -2.20 0.95 -16.36
C THR A 231 -1.03 1.88 -16.65
N TYR A 232 -0.57 2.66 -15.66
CA TYR A 232 0.63 3.49 -15.79
C TYR A 232 1.89 2.66 -16.05
N LEU A 233 2.12 1.59 -15.26
CA LEU A 233 3.28 0.72 -15.43
C LEU A 233 3.27 0.02 -16.79
N TYR A 234 2.10 -0.38 -17.27
CA TYR A 234 1.94 -0.89 -18.63
C TYR A 234 2.33 0.17 -19.67
N GLU A 235 1.81 1.39 -19.56
CA GLU A 235 2.08 2.47 -20.51
C GLU A 235 3.58 2.82 -20.61
N ILE A 236 4.29 2.91 -19.48
CA ILE A 236 5.74 3.15 -19.50
C ILE A 236 6.53 1.94 -20.04
N SER A 237 6.04 0.73 -19.79
CA SER A 237 6.70 -0.48 -20.29
C SER A 237 6.53 -0.61 -21.81
N ARG A 238 5.40 -0.17 -22.36
CA ARG A 238 5.03 -0.32 -23.78
C ARG A 238 6.10 0.18 -24.75
N ASN A 239 6.79 1.26 -24.40
CA ASN A 239 7.86 1.83 -25.23
C ASN A 239 9.15 1.02 -25.23
N ASN A 240 9.38 0.20 -24.19
CA ASN A 240 10.57 -0.61 -24.01
C ASN A 240 10.35 -2.10 -24.30
N LEU A 241 9.08 -2.54 -24.43
CA LEU A 241 8.74 -3.92 -24.76
C LEU A 241 9.08 -4.20 -26.22
N SER A 242 10.15 -4.96 -26.44
CA SER A 242 10.52 -5.51 -27.75
C SER A 242 9.52 -6.58 -28.19
N GLU A 243 9.58 -6.99 -29.46
CA GLU A 243 8.80 -8.13 -29.98
C GLU A 243 9.02 -9.37 -29.08
N GLY A 244 7.92 -9.94 -28.57
CA GLY A 244 7.94 -11.10 -27.66
C GLY A 244 8.11 -10.80 -26.17
N GLN A 245 8.37 -9.55 -25.77
CA GLN A 245 8.36 -9.16 -24.35
C GLN A 245 6.94 -8.81 -23.88
N SER A 246 6.61 -9.13 -22.63
CA SER A 246 5.31 -8.79 -22.04
C SER A 246 5.44 -8.16 -20.66
N PHE A 247 4.48 -7.33 -20.30
CA PHE A 247 4.36 -6.73 -18.98
C PHE A 247 3.75 -7.76 -18.01
N ASP A 248 4.44 -8.05 -16.91
CA ASP A 248 3.89 -8.90 -15.85
C ASP A 248 3.14 -8.06 -14.81
N LYS A 249 1.82 -8.30 -14.69
CA LYS A 249 0.97 -7.65 -13.68
C LYS A 249 1.42 -7.93 -12.25
N LEU A 250 1.98 -9.11 -11.95
CA LEU A 250 2.44 -9.45 -10.60
C LEU A 250 3.64 -8.59 -10.19
N ASP A 251 4.55 -8.33 -11.12
CA ASP A 251 5.64 -7.37 -10.91
C ASP A 251 5.10 -5.95 -10.73
N GLY A 252 3.99 -5.62 -11.39
CA GLY A 252 3.25 -4.38 -11.13
C GLY A 252 2.78 -4.24 -9.68
N PHE A 253 2.17 -5.29 -9.10
CA PHE A 253 1.76 -5.27 -7.69
C PHE A 253 2.95 -5.19 -6.73
N LYS A 254 4.03 -5.90 -7.04
CA LYS A 254 5.28 -5.80 -6.28
C LYS A 254 5.83 -4.37 -6.29
N THR A 255 5.80 -3.71 -7.46
CA THR A 255 6.25 -2.33 -7.65
C THR A 255 5.42 -1.35 -6.80
N ILE A 256 4.10 -1.55 -6.70
CA ILE A 256 3.24 -0.75 -5.80
C ILE A 256 3.76 -0.80 -4.36
N TYR A 257 4.03 -2.00 -3.83
CA TYR A 257 4.54 -2.13 -2.46
C TYR A 257 5.92 -1.52 -2.27
N LEU A 258 6.82 -1.71 -3.23
CA LEU A 258 8.18 -1.18 -3.12
C LEU A 258 8.19 0.35 -3.14
N ASN A 259 7.42 0.97 -4.03
CA ASN A 259 7.32 2.43 -4.08
C ASN A 259 6.58 2.97 -2.84
N ALA A 260 5.59 2.24 -2.32
CA ALA A 260 4.93 2.60 -1.06
C ALA A 260 5.91 2.56 0.12
N LYS A 261 6.83 1.59 0.11
CA LYS A 261 7.86 1.45 1.15
C LYS A 261 8.84 2.62 1.10
N GLU A 262 9.23 3.07 -0.11
CA GLU A 262 10.07 4.24 -0.27
C GLU A 262 9.40 5.53 0.21
N ASN A 263 8.12 5.75 -0.15
CA ASN A 263 7.36 6.89 0.33
C ASN A 263 7.19 6.85 1.85
N TYR A 264 6.83 5.68 2.39
CA TYR A 264 6.69 5.47 3.83
C TYR A 264 7.99 5.76 4.58
N TYR A 265 9.15 5.35 4.04
CA TYR A 265 10.44 5.67 4.62
C TYR A 265 10.74 7.17 4.59
N LYS A 266 10.50 7.84 3.46
CA LYS A 266 10.68 9.30 3.34
C LYS A 266 9.81 10.06 4.33
N GLU A 267 8.55 9.66 4.44
CA GLU A 267 7.55 10.34 5.27
C GLU A 267 7.77 10.06 6.77
N PHE A 268 8.00 8.81 7.15
CA PHE A 268 8.02 8.40 8.56
C PHE A 268 9.41 8.13 9.12
N GLY A 269 10.44 7.97 8.27
CA GLY A 269 11.79 7.57 8.69
C GLY A 269 11.87 6.09 9.09
N GLU A 270 10.81 5.33 8.81
CA GLU A 270 10.66 3.95 9.22
C GLU A 270 10.79 3.01 8.02
N ASN A 271 11.54 1.93 8.18
CA ASN A 271 11.80 1.00 7.10
C ASN A 271 11.09 -0.34 7.36
N LEU A 272 10.48 -0.89 6.31
CA LEU A 272 9.90 -2.23 6.34
C LEU A 272 10.99 -3.27 6.07
N SER A 273 11.04 -4.34 6.87
CA SER A 273 12.01 -5.41 6.63
C SER A 273 11.67 -6.20 5.35
N LEU A 274 12.65 -6.89 4.79
CA LEU A 274 12.40 -7.81 3.67
C LEU A 274 11.45 -8.96 4.07
N HIS A 275 11.45 -9.32 5.35
CA HIS A 275 10.55 -10.32 5.89
C HIS A 275 9.09 -9.84 5.87
N ASP A 276 8.84 -8.60 6.31
CA ASP A 276 7.50 -8.00 6.28
C ASP A 276 6.98 -7.92 4.84
N MET A 277 7.82 -7.49 3.90
CA MET A 277 7.45 -7.41 2.48
C MET A 277 7.07 -8.78 1.92
N LYS A 278 7.81 -9.84 2.26
CA LYS A 278 7.47 -11.21 1.89
C LYS A 278 6.12 -11.63 2.46
N ILE A 279 5.88 -11.37 3.74
CA ILE A 279 4.62 -11.71 4.41
C ILE A 279 3.45 -10.93 3.79
N ILE A 280 3.60 -9.63 3.53
CA ILE A 280 2.58 -8.78 2.89
C ILE A 280 2.16 -9.36 1.53
N MET A 281 3.12 -9.69 0.67
CA MET A 281 2.81 -10.24 -0.66
C MET A 281 2.21 -11.65 -0.57
N GLN A 282 2.73 -12.48 0.33
CA GLN A 282 2.22 -13.81 0.60
C GLN A 282 0.78 -13.77 1.14
N PHE A 283 0.49 -12.82 2.01
CA PHE A 283 -0.84 -12.61 2.57
C PHE A 283 -1.80 -12.06 1.52
N ALA A 284 -1.40 -11.07 0.71
CA ALA A 284 -2.21 -10.56 -0.40
C ALA A 284 -2.60 -11.67 -1.39
N ARG A 285 -1.64 -12.53 -1.75
CA ARG A 285 -1.87 -13.69 -2.61
C ARG A 285 -2.86 -14.68 -1.99
N ASN A 286 -2.62 -15.09 -0.75
CA ASN A 286 -3.48 -16.05 -0.07
C ASN A 286 -4.89 -15.49 0.16
N TYR A 287 -5.00 -14.20 0.47
CA TYR A 287 -6.28 -13.55 0.64
C TYR A 287 -7.07 -13.55 -0.68
N ALA A 288 -6.43 -13.19 -1.79
CA ALA A 288 -7.06 -13.28 -3.10
C ALA A 288 -7.56 -14.70 -3.40
N LEU A 289 -6.74 -15.72 -3.12
CA LEU A 289 -7.08 -17.13 -3.38
C LEU A 289 -8.27 -17.60 -2.54
N VAL A 290 -8.36 -17.22 -1.27
CA VAL A 290 -9.50 -17.52 -0.39
C VAL A 290 -10.80 -16.92 -0.95
N GLU A 291 -10.72 -15.78 -1.65
CA GLU A 291 -11.86 -15.14 -2.32
C GLU A 291 -12.05 -15.60 -3.78
N ASN A 292 -11.47 -16.73 -4.18
CA ASN A 292 -11.53 -17.29 -5.54
C ASN A 292 -10.95 -16.38 -6.64
N SER A 293 -9.98 -15.52 -6.29
CA SER A 293 -9.22 -14.70 -7.22
C SER A 293 -7.77 -15.16 -7.29
N LEU A 294 -7.21 -15.24 -8.50
CA LEU A 294 -5.81 -15.61 -8.70
C LEU A 294 -4.87 -14.41 -8.53
N ILE A 295 -5.40 -13.20 -8.64
CA ILE A 295 -4.66 -11.94 -8.47
C ILE A 295 -5.26 -11.07 -7.36
N PRO A 296 -4.44 -10.34 -6.59
CA PRO A 296 -4.91 -9.38 -5.60
C PRO A 296 -5.73 -8.23 -6.22
N SER A 297 -6.76 -7.79 -5.51
CA SER A 297 -7.50 -6.54 -5.80
C SER A 297 -6.89 -5.39 -5.00
N LEU A 298 -7.33 -4.15 -5.23
CA LEU A 298 -6.97 -3.01 -4.38
C LEU A 298 -7.21 -3.30 -2.89
N PHE A 299 -8.34 -3.94 -2.58
CA PHE A 299 -8.70 -4.29 -1.22
C PHE A 299 -7.69 -5.28 -0.62
N HIS A 300 -7.34 -6.35 -1.34
CA HIS A 300 -6.34 -7.32 -0.88
C HIS A 300 -4.97 -6.64 -0.66
N LEU A 301 -4.56 -5.76 -1.57
CA LEU A 301 -3.26 -5.11 -1.49
C LEU A 301 -3.14 -4.21 -0.25
N VAL A 302 -4.18 -3.42 0.03
CA VAL A 302 -4.19 -2.47 1.14
C VAL A 302 -4.41 -3.18 2.48
N MET A 303 -5.30 -4.18 2.53
CA MET A 303 -5.56 -4.91 3.76
C MET A 303 -4.35 -5.75 4.19
N SER A 304 -3.58 -6.30 3.26
CA SER A 304 -2.36 -7.02 3.64
C SER A 304 -1.30 -6.07 4.21
N ALA A 305 -1.11 -4.90 3.61
CA ALA A 305 -0.25 -3.85 4.14
C ALA A 305 -0.67 -3.43 5.56
N LYS A 306 -1.98 -3.18 5.76
CA LYS A 306 -2.54 -2.76 7.05
C LYS A 306 -2.33 -3.79 8.15
N ASN A 307 -2.62 -5.05 7.89
CA ASN A 307 -2.59 -6.09 8.93
C ASN A 307 -1.19 -6.58 9.28
N ILE A 308 -0.24 -6.45 8.35
CA ILE A 308 1.15 -6.87 8.61
C ILE A 308 1.99 -5.73 9.17
N HIS A 309 1.72 -4.49 8.75
CA HIS A 309 2.48 -3.32 9.20
C HIS A 309 1.59 -2.35 9.99
N ASP A 310 1.00 -1.35 9.33
CA ASP A 310 0.16 -0.34 9.95
C ASP A 310 -0.76 0.35 8.91
N ASP A 311 -1.64 1.21 9.42
CA ASP A 311 -2.56 2.03 8.62
C ASP A 311 -1.83 3.04 7.72
N ASP A 312 -0.64 3.49 8.11
CA ASP A 312 0.14 4.51 7.39
C ASP A 312 0.76 3.94 6.11
N TYR A 313 1.44 2.79 6.21
CA TYR A 313 1.96 2.07 5.05
C TYR A 313 0.83 1.60 4.13
N ALA A 314 -0.29 1.12 4.71
CA ALA A 314 -1.48 0.80 3.93
C ALA A 314 -2.03 2.02 3.17
N GLY A 315 -1.93 3.22 3.77
CA GLY A 315 -2.22 4.49 3.14
C GLY A 315 -1.35 4.74 1.91
N GLU A 316 -0.03 4.57 2.01
CA GLU A 316 0.89 4.75 0.88
C GLU A 316 0.61 3.76 -0.26
N VAL A 317 0.35 2.49 0.09
CA VAL A 317 -0.06 1.47 -0.89
C VAL A 317 -1.34 1.87 -1.62
N TYR A 318 -2.34 2.40 -0.89
CA TYR A 318 -3.58 2.88 -1.48
C TYR A 318 -3.34 4.04 -2.46
N ASP A 319 -2.60 5.07 -2.04
CA ASP A 319 -2.33 6.26 -2.87
C ASP A 319 -1.60 5.90 -4.16
N ILE A 320 -0.56 5.07 -4.06
CA ILE A 320 0.18 4.61 -5.25
C ILE A 320 -0.73 3.80 -6.15
N ALA A 321 -1.45 2.80 -5.63
CA ALA A 321 -2.29 1.91 -6.44
C ALA A 321 -3.36 2.65 -7.25
N ILE A 322 -3.91 3.76 -6.73
CA ILE A 322 -4.92 4.58 -7.41
C ILE A 322 -4.33 5.72 -8.25
N SER A 323 -3.00 5.89 -8.25
CA SER A 323 -2.33 6.96 -8.97
C SER A 323 -2.09 6.60 -10.44
N TYR A 324 -2.26 7.59 -11.32
CA TYR A 324 -1.82 7.55 -12.71
C TYR A 324 -1.11 8.89 -12.98
N PRO A 325 0.23 8.91 -12.96
CA PRO A 325 1.02 10.14 -12.97
C PRO A 325 0.81 11.04 -14.21
N PHE A 326 0.50 10.46 -15.37
CA PHE A 326 0.29 11.25 -16.58
C PHE A 326 -1.02 12.02 -16.52
N TYR A 327 -0.93 13.35 -16.47
CA TYR A 327 -2.07 14.24 -16.62
C TYR A 327 -1.64 15.56 -17.22
N LYS A 328 -2.37 15.99 -18.24
CA LYS A 328 -2.23 17.31 -18.84
C LYS A 328 -3.62 17.82 -19.16
N LYS A 329 -3.95 18.99 -18.61
CA LYS A 329 -5.14 19.73 -19.01
C LYS A 329 -4.81 20.48 -20.28
N ASP A 330 -5.48 20.13 -21.36
CA ASP A 330 -5.34 20.79 -22.65
C ASP A 330 -6.56 21.69 -22.86
N ASP A 331 -6.31 23.00 -22.99
CA ASP A 331 -7.35 24.04 -23.07
C ASP A 331 -8.25 23.90 -24.30
N LYS A 332 -7.82 23.14 -25.33
CA LYS A 332 -8.67 22.80 -26.48
C LYS A 332 -9.90 21.97 -26.07
N TYR A 333 -9.83 21.26 -24.95
CA TYR A 333 -10.85 20.29 -24.57
C TYR A 333 -11.49 20.64 -23.23
N ARG A 334 -12.81 20.47 -23.14
CA ARG A 334 -13.53 20.63 -21.88
C ARG A 334 -13.18 19.50 -20.92
N GLU A 335 -13.23 19.79 -19.63
CA GLU A 335 -12.95 18.82 -18.59
C GLU A 335 -14.24 18.20 -18.05
N ILE A 336 -14.23 16.88 -17.85
CA ILE A 336 -15.34 16.15 -17.27
C ILE A 336 -14.86 15.36 -16.05
N GLU A 337 -15.58 15.52 -14.94
CA GLU A 337 -15.43 14.66 -13.76
C GLU A 337 -16.52 13.59 -13.77
N ILE A 338 -16.11 12.33 -13.87
CA ILE A 338 -16.99 11.17 -13.82
C ILE A 338 -16.97 10.54 -12.42
N LYS A 339 -18.15 10.40 -11.81
CA LYS A 339 -18.35 9.72 -10.53
C LYS A 339 -19.70 9.00 -10.52
N GLN A 340 -19.72 7.72 -10.16
CA GLN A 340 -20.96 6.94 -9.99
C GLN A 340 -21.96 7.06 -11.16
N ARG A 341 -21.47 6.94 -12.40
CA ARG A 341 -22.27 7.08 -13.65
C ARG A 341 -22.90 8.47 -13.85
N ARG A 342 -22.32 9.51 -13.25
CA ARG A 342 -22.65 10.91 -13.50
C ARG A 342 -21.39 11.65 -13.95
N GLY A 343 -21.54 12.53 -14.93
CA GLY A 343 -20.50 13.45 -15.39
C GLY A 343 -20.83 14.85 -14.91
N GLN A 344 -19.89 15.52 -14.26
CA GLN A 344 -19.94 16.95 -14.01
C GLN A 344 -19.18 17.65 -15.14
N LEU A 345 -19.89 18.47 -15.89
CA LEU A 345 -19.41 19.21 -17.05
C LEU A 345 -19.98 20.63 -16.98
N ASP A 346 -19.12 21.65 -16.93
CA ASP A 346 -19.50 23.08 -16.81
C ASP A 346 -20.59 23.34 -15.75
N ASN A 347 -20.38 22.80 -14.54
CA ASN A 347 -21.32 22.87 -13.42
C ASN A 347 -22.69 22.19 -13.64
N ARG A 348 -22.86 21.43 -14.72
CA ARG A 348 -24.04 20.60 -14.97
C ARG A 348 -23.74 19.14 -14.68
N ILE A 349 -24.71 18.44 -14.10
CA ILE A 349 -24.63 17.00 -13.86
C ILE A 349 -25.41 16.26 -14.94
N ILE A 350 -24.71 15.43 -15.71
CA ILE A 350 -25.28 14.66 -16.81
C ILE A 350 -25.18 13.16 -16.48
N PRO A 351 -26.27 12.39 -16.60
CA PRO A 351 -26.21 10.93 -16.54
C PRO A 351 -25.30 10.38 -17.64
N LEU A 352 -24.27 9.63 -17.24
CA LEU A 352 -23.29 9.01 -18.13
C LEU A 352 -23.47 7.51 -18.22
N ARG A 353 -23.25 6.97 -19.42
CA ARG A 353 -23.23 5.53 -19.69
C ARG A 353 -22.00 5.15 -20.47
N ARG A 354 -21.18 4.26 -19.91
CA ARG A 354 -20.08 3.67 -20.65
C ARG A 354 -20.63 2.83 -21.82
N ARG A 355 -20.05 2.98 -23.01
CA ARG A 355 -20.43 2.21 -24.21
C ARG A 355 -19.97 0.76 -24.14
N LEU A 356 -18.72 0.53 -23.73
CA LEU A 356 -18.12 -0.80 -23.68
C LEU A 356 -18.33 -1.45 -22.30
N PRO A 357 -18.67 -2.75 -22.24
CA PRO A 357 -19.06 -3.40 -21.00
C PRO A 357 -17.83 -3.70 -20.16
N VAL A 358 -17.94 -3.51 -18.85
CA VAL A 358 -16.83 -3.69 -17.92
C VAL A 358 -17.32 -4.39 -16.67
N GLY A 359 -16.41 -5.10 -16.00
CA GLY A 359 -16.68 -5.74 -14.72
C GLY A 359 -17.06 -4.74 -13.63
N GLU A 360 -17.81 -5.22 -12.64
CA GLU A 360 -17.98 -4.46 -11.41
C GLU A 360 -16.65 -4.31 -10.69
N VAL A 361 -16.39 -3.10 -10.19
CA VAL A 361 -15.24 -2.84 -9.32
C VAL A 361 -15.61 -3.26 -7.90
N ASP A 362 -14.64 -3.77 -7.16
CA ASP A 362 -14.78 -4.02 -5.73
C ASP A 362 -15.18 -2.73 -4.98
N LYS A 363 -16.41 -2.70 -4.47
CA LYS A 363 -17.00 -1.55 -3.76
C LYS A 363 -16.78 -1.62 -2.24
N ARG A 364 -16.01 -2.60 -1.76
CA ARG A 364 -15.74 -2.72 -0.32
C ARG A 364 -15.07 -1.45 0.18
N LYS A 365 -15.54 -0.97 1.33
CA LYS A 365 -14.89 0.11 2.05
C LYS A 365 -13.56 -0.41 2.56
N ILE A 366 -12.48 0.31 2.27
CA ILE A 366 -11.15 0.02 2.79
C ILE A 366 -11.03 0.77 4.13
N PRO A 367 -11.00 0.07 5.27
CA PRO A 367 -11.02 0.69 6.59
C PRO A 367 -9.61 1.14 7.01
N ILE A 368 -9.02 2.10 6.30
CA ILE A 368 -7.74 2.70 6.69
C ILE A 368 -7.96 3.98 7.48
N LYS A 369 -7.22 4.14 8.58
CA LYS A 369 -7.10 5.43 9.28
C LYS A 369 -6.00 6.23 8.59
N ARG A 370 -6.29 7.45 8.18
CA ARG A 370 -5.28 8.31 7.52
C ARG A 370 -5.02 9.52 8.39
N ARG A 371 -3.75 9.87 8.55
CA ARG A 371 -3.39 11.19 9.07
C ARG A 371 -3.86 12.25 8.07
N PRO A 372 -4.40 13.38 8.55
CA PRO A 372 -4.63 14.53 7.67
C PRO A 372 -3.34 14.90 6.97
N LYS A 373 -3.42 15.30 5.69
CA LYS A 373 -2.28 15.84 4.95
C LYS A 373 -2.31 17.37 5.03
N GLU A 374 -1.15 17.98 4.95
CA GLU A 374 -1.03 19.43 4.89
C GLU A 374 -1.75 19.95 3.63
N GLU A 375 -2.62 20.96 3.80
CA GLU A 375 -3.38 21.52 2.67
C GLU A 375 -2.48 22.33 1.74
N GLU A 376 -1.56 23.10 2.33
CA GLU A 376 -0.58 23.94 1.63
C GLU A 376 0.80 23.71 2.23
N GLU A 377 1.78 23.46 1.38
CA GLU A 377 3.16 23.18 1.80
C GLU A 377 3.71 24.26 2.76
N GLY A 378 4.14 23.83 3.95
CA GLY A 378 4.72 24.69 4.98
C GLY A 378 3.72 25.45 5.85
N LEU A 379 2.41 25.26 5.69
CA LEU A 379 1.37 25.79 6.58
C LEU A 379 1.57 25.36 8.04
N TRP A 380 1.76 24.07 8.30
CA TRP A 380 1.96 23.53 9.64
C TRP A 380 3.24 24.06 10.27
N LYS A 381 4.30 24.26 9.47
CA LYS A 381 5.54 24.89 9.95
C LYS A 381 5.31 26.34 10.39
N LYS A 382 4.55 27.11 9.61
CA LYS A 382 4.15 28.48 10.00
C LYS A 382 3.33 28.49 11.28
N ILE A 383 2.41 27.54 11.45
CA ILE A 383 1.62 27.38 12.69
C ILE A 383 2.53 27.05 13.87
N TRP A 384 3.47 26.11 13.68
CA TRP A 384 4.46 25.75 14.69
C TRP A 384 5.22 26.97 15.21
N GLU A 385 5.75 27.79 14.29
CA GLU A 385 6.56 28.98 14.60
C GLU A 385 5.74 30.14 15.20
N ARG A 386 4.50 30.37 14.74
CA ARG A 386 3.68 31.52 15.16
C ARG A 386 2.92 31.30 16.46
N GLU A 387 2.50 30.07 16.74
CA GLU A 387 1.61 29.73 17.85
C GLU A 387 2.34 29.00 18.99
N SER A 388 3.67 29.04 19.02
CA SER A 388 4.45 28.38 20.07
C SER A 388 4.29 29.10 21.41
N GLU A 389 3.71 28.40 22.39
CA GLU A 389 3.60 28.79 23.79
C GLU A 389 4.68 28.09 24.66
N GLY A 390 5.42 27.13 24.07
CA GLY A 390 6.39 26.28 24.76
C GLY A 390 6.46 24.88 24.13
N ILE A 391 6.93 23.91 24.90
CA ILE A 391 6.95 22.49 24.53
C ILE A 391 6.11 21.74 25.56
N PHE A 392 5.13 20.97 25.08
CA PHE A 392 4.19 20.22 25.91
C PHE A 392 4.07 18.78 25.43
N SER A 393 3.66 17.89 26.33
CA SER A 393 3.50 16.46 26.06
C SER A 393 2.10 16.15 25.56
N TYR A 394 1.94 14.95 25.02
CA TYR A 394 0.64 14.40 24.70
C TYR A 394 0.23 13.37 25.78
N PRO A 395 -0.73 13.67 26.67
CA PRO A 395 -1.01 12.82 27.85
C PRO A 395 -1.27 11.33 27.56
N PRO A 396 -1.98 10.95 26.48
CA PRO A 396 -2.13 9.53 26.14
C PRO A 396 -0.81 8.82 25.76
N GLU A 397 0.18 9.56 25.23
CA GLU A 397 1.54 9.06 25.00
C GLU A 397 2.28 8.88 26.33
N ASP A 398 2.17 9.86 27.23
CA ASP A 398 2.79 9.85 28.56
C ASP A 398 2.36 8.62 29.38
N ILE A 399 1.05 8.30 29.38
CA ILE A 399 0.53 7.09 30.03
C ILE A 399 1.20 5.82 29.46
N LYS A 400 1.40 5.72 28.15
CA LYS A 400 2.06 4.54 27.55
C LYS A 400 3.53 4.48 27.91
N PHE A 401 4.19 5.63 27.96
CA PHE A 401 5.58 5.76 28.38
C PHE A 401 5.77 5.29 29.82
N GLU A 402 4.97 5.79 30.76
CA GLU A 402 5.05 5.41 32.18
C GLU A 402 4.79 3.93 32.41
N ASN A 403 3.77 3.38 31.75
CA ASN A 403 3.50 1.93 31.79
C ASN A 403 4.70 1.11 31.29
N TYR A 404 5.46 1.63 30.32
CA TYR A 404 6.65 0.95 29.84
C TYR A 404 7.84 1.09 30.80
N MET A 405 8.00 2.23 31.46
CA MET A 405 9.01 2.41 32.52
C MET A 405 8.74 1.49 33.71
N ASP A 406 7.49 1.37 34.14
CA ASP A 406 7.07 0.39 35.16
C ASP A 406 7.35 -1.06 34.74
N PHE A 407 7.07 -1.40 33.47
CA PHE A 407 7.44 -2.71 32.93
C PHE A 407 8.95 -2.99 33.01
N ILE A 408 9.79 -1.99 32.69
CA ILE A 408 11.26 -2.12 32.83
C ILE A 408 11.65 -2.32 34.30
N ARG A 409 11.08 -1.55 35.23
CA ARG A 409 11.32 -1.71 36.68
C ARG A 409 10.96 -3.12 37.15
N LYS A 410 9.78 -3.62 36.79
CA LYS A 410 9.32 -4.98 37.14
C LYS A 410 10.23 -6.07 36.55
N LYS A 411 10.70 -5.89 35.32
CA LYS A 411 11.65 -6.82 34.68
C LYS A 411 12.99 -6.84 35.41
N ALA A 412 13.52 -5.69 35.80
CA ALA A 412 14.74 -5.60 36.60
C ALA A 412 14.58 -6.23 37.99
N LEU A 413 13.43 -6.00 38.65
CA LEU A 413 13.12 -6.60 39.96
C LEU A 413 13.13 -8.12 39.88
N LYS A 414 12.48 -8.67 38.86
CA LYS A 414 12.45 -10.12 38.65
C LYS A 414 13.85 -10.70 38.46
N MET A 415 14.70 -10.02 37.69
CA MET A 415 16.09 -10.47 37.49
C MET A 415 16.89 -10.49 38.79
N LEU A 416 16.75 -9.44 39.63
CA LEU A 416 17.40 -9.40 40.94
C LEU A 416 16.90 -10.50 41.88
N LEU A 417 15.59 -10.75 41.91
CA LEU A 417 15.00 -11.81 42.72
C LEU A 417 15.52 -13.18 42.28
N GLU A 418 15.69 -13.42 40.97
CA GLU A 418 16.27 -14.65 40.43
C GLU A 418 17.75 -14.83 40.80
N GLU A 419 18.52 -13.74 40.91
CA GLU A 419 19.92 -13.77 41.36
C GLU A 419 20.03 -13.97 42.88
N ASN A 420 19.04 -13.51 43.65
CA ASN A 420 19.03 -13.58 45.11
C ASN A 420 18.30 -14.83 45.65
N ILE A 421 18.43 -15.94 44.94
CA ILE A 421 17.87 -17.24 45.32
C ILE A 421 18.94 -18.06 46.05
N LYS A 422 18.63 -18.46 47.27
CA LYS A 422 19.42 -19.45 48.00
C LYS A 422 18.89 -20.83 47.69
N ILE A 423 19.79 -21.74 47.34
CA ILE A 423 19.44 -23.13 47.02
C ILE A 423 19.99 -24.02 48.12
N GLU A 424 19.11 -24.79 48.75
CA GLU A 424 19.46 -25.68 49.85
C GLU A 424 18.91 -27.08 49.62
N GLU A 425 19.52 -28.07 50.28
CA GLU A 425 18.97 -29.42 50.32
C GLU A 425 17.65 -29.42 51.10
N PHE A 426 16.63 -30.07 50.53
CA PHE A 426 15.35 -30.28 51.21
C PHE A 426 15.56 -31.08 52.49
N LYS A 427 15.16 -30.48 53.62
CA LYS A 427 15.15 -31.14 54.93
C LYS A 427 13.73 -31.31 55.45
N THR A 428 13.06 -30.19 55.75
CA THR A 428 11.76 -30.18 56.42
C THR A 428 10.73 -29.27 55.75
N SER A 429 11.17 -28.28 54.97
CA SER A 429 10.31 -27.28 54.31
C SER A 429 10.62 -27.19 52.83
N ILE A 430 9.59 -26.91 52.03
CA ILE A 430 9.72 -26.61 50.59
C ILE A 430 10.21 -25.17 50.35
N LEU A 431 10.31 -24.35 51.40
CA LEU A 431 10.64 -22.92 51.31
C LEU A 431 9.74 -22.26 50.24
N ASP A 432 10.29 -21.56 49.26
CA ASP A 432 9.56 -20.90 48.17
C ASP A 432 9.40 -21.79 46.92
N GLY A 433 9.78 -23.07 47.01
CA GLY A 433 9.56 -24.07 45.98
C GLY A 433 10.73 -25.03 45.78
N ILE A 434 10.52 -26.01 44.90
CA ILE A 434 11.57 -26.97 44.51
C ILE A 434 12.42 -26.36 43.40
N SER A 435 13.76 -26.34 43.57
CA SER A 435 14.67 -26.05 42.46
C SER A 435 14.81 -27.28 41.56
N ILE A 436 14.01 -27.31 40.48
CA ILE A 436 14.00 -28.43 39.53
C ILE A 436 15.38 -28.60 38.87
N LYS A 437 16.01 -27.50 38.45
CA LYS A 437 17.31 -27.55 37.75
C LYS A 437 18.40 -28.14 38.64
N ASP A 438 18.53 -27.67 39.88
CA ASP A 438 19.54 -28.17 40.82
C ASP A 438 19.25 -29.58 41.31
N THR A 439 17.97 -29.91 41.48
CA THR A 439 17.53 -31.28 41.77
C THR A 439 17.95 -32.23 40.66
N ILE A 440 17.66 -31.92 39.39
CA ILE A 440 18.07 -32.76 38.25
C ILE A 440 19.59 -32.83 38.14
N ARG A 441 20.28 -31.69 38.25
CA ARG A 441 21.74 -31.60 38.11
C ARG A 441 22.46 -32.47 39.14
N ASN A 442 21.99 -32.47 40.39
CA ASN A 442 22.61 -33.23 41.49
C ASN A 442 21.97 -34.61 41.71
N TRP A 443 20.90 -34.96 40.98
CA TRP A 443 20.14 -36.19 41.18
C TRP A 443 21.01 -37.44 41.13
N HIS A 444 21.91 -37.50 40.15
CA HIS A 444 22.80 -38.64 39.94
C HIS A 444 23.88 -38.80 41.03
N LEU A 445 24.25 -37.70 41.72
CA LEU A 445 25.30 -37.71 42.74
C LEU A 445 24.78 -38.14 44.10
N ASN A 446 23.63 -37.59 44.51
CA ASN A 446 23.16 -37.75 45.88
C ASN A 446 21.66 -38.03 46.01
N LYS A 447 20.90 -38.07 44.91
CA LYS A 447 19.44 -38.32 44.89
C LYS A 447 18.66 -37.43 45.85
N LYS A 448 19.15 -36.22 46.08
CA LYS A 448 18.54 -35.23 46.98
C LYS A 448 17.70 -34.25 46.19
N ILE A 449 16.61 -33.81 46.81
CA ILE A 449 15.77 -32.73 46.32
C ILE A 449 16.35 -31.41 46.84
N TYR A 450 16.44 -30.40 45.97
CA TYR A 450 16.86 -29.07 46.35
C TYR A 450 15.67 -28.12 46.33
N VAL A 451 15.58 -27.29 47.35
CA VAL A 451 14.57 -26.25 47.50
C VAL A 451 15.21 -24.88 47.35
N ARG A 452 14.39 -23.90 46.96
CA ARG A 452 14.81 -22.52 46.77
C ARG A 452 14.14 -21.62 47.81
N GLU A 453 14.91 -20.68 48.32
CA GLU A 453 14.45 -19.59 49.17
C GLU A 453 14.77 -18.27 48.47
N GLU A 454 13.74 -17.48 48.20
CA GLU A 454 13.86 -16.14 47.62
C GLU A 454 14.20 -15.16 48.75
N LEU A 455 15.44 -14.67 48.77
CA LEU A 455 15.86 -13.75 49.83
C LEU A 455 15.31 -12.34 49.55
N PRO A 456 14.74 -11.65 50.55
CA PRO A 456 14.21 -10.31 50.35
C PRO A 456 15.32 -9.34 49.95
N LEU A 457 15.08 -8.58 48.88
CA LEU A 457 16.02 -7.56 48.40
C LEU A 457 16.10 -6.42 49.40
N ARG A 458 17.33 -5.98 49.71
CA ARG A 458 17.55 -4.77 50.49
C ARG A 458 17.57 -3.56 49.56
N GLY A 459 16.56 -2.71 49.65
CA GLY A 459 16.43 -1.49 48.85
C GLY A 459 15.49 -1.65 47.65
N GLU A 460 15.08 -0.51 47.10
CA GLU A 460 14.12 -0.39 46.01
C GLU A 460 14.82 -0.13 44.67
N ILE A 461 14.07 -0.34 43.59
CA ILE A 461 14.48 0.08 42.26
C ILE A 461 14.24 1.57 42.12
N GLY A 462 15.28 2.27 41.70
CA GLY A 462 15.29 3.70 41.49
C GLY A 462 15.14 4.09 40.02
N PRO A 463 15.89 5.12 39.59
CA PRO A 463 15.77 5.66 38.24
C PRO A 463 16.05 4.62 37.15
N VAL A 464 15.34 4.78 36.03
CA VAL A 464 15.48 3.93 34.84
C VAL A 464 16.11 4.75 33.73
N ILE A 465 17.27 4.34 33.25
CA ILE A 465 17.95 4.91 32.10
C ILE A 465 17.67 4.02 30.88
N VAL A 466 17.32 4.64 29.76
CA VAL A 466 17.23 3.97 28.46
C VAL A 466 18.05 4.74 27.44
N ILE A 467 19.11 4.11 26.92
CA ILE A 467 19.99 4.66 25.88
C ILE A 467 19.71 3.92 24.58
N PHE A 468 19.01 4.58 23.66
CA PHE A 468 18.68 4.03 22.34
C PHE A 468 19.87 4.14 21.37
N GLU A 469 20.52 5.29 21.38
CA GLU A 469 21.64 5.61 20.51
C GLU A 469 22.64 6.49 21.28
N GLU A 470 23.90 6.09 21.25
CA GLU A 470 24.99 6.91 21.76
C GLU A 470 25.15 8.11 20.84
N ASP A 471 25.36 9.29 21.41
CA ASP A 471 25.66 10.47 20.61
C ASP A 471 27.13 10.41 20.14
N ASP A 472 27.35 9.80 18.98
CA ASP A 472 28.65 9.85 18.33
C ASP A 472 28.90 11.30 17.87
N THR A 473 29.90 11.92 18.49
CA THR A 473 30.32 13.34 18.34
C THR A 473 30.45 13.88 16.89
N LEU A 474 30.40 13.01 15.88
CA LEU A 474 30.59 13.36 14.47
C LEU A 474 29.34 13.95 13.79
N ASN A 475 28.12 13.55 14.19
CA ASN A 475 26.88 13.98 13.51
C ASN A 475 25.94 14.85 14.37
N ASN A 476 26.13 14.88 15.70
CA ASN A 476 25.38 15.71 16.67
C ASN A 476 23.85 15.76 16.43
N ILE A 477 23.25 14.61 16.07
CA ILE A 477 21.83 14.50 15.67
C ILE A 477 20.91 14.73 16.88
N PHE A 478 21.39 14.44 18.10
CA PHE A 478 20.64 14.58 19.34
C PHE A 478 21.14 15.78 20.16
N ASP A 479 21.19 16.95 19.55
CA ASP A 479 21.63 18.21 20.15
C ASP A 479 20.66 18.80 21.18
N TYR A 480 19.39 18.39 21.15
CA TYR A 480 18.36 18.92 22.02
C TYR A 480 18.32 18.18 23.35
N GLN A 481 18.53 18.92 24.44
CA GLN A 481 18.45 18.45 25.81
C GLN A 481 17.25 19.10 26.50
N LEU A 482 16.50 18.30 27.26
CA LEU A 482 15.31 18.76 27.94
C LEU A 482 15.17 18.07 29.30
N THR A 483 14.74 18.84 30.29
CA THR A 483 14.15 18.31 31.52
C THR A 483 12.64 18.39 31.37
N TRP A 484 11.99 17.22 31.36
CA TRP A 484 10.54 17.10 31.31
C TRP A 484 10.03 16.94 32.74
N ILE A 485 9.23 17.90 33.19
CA ILE A 485 8.67 17.88 34.54
C ILE A 485 7.28 17.25 34.47
N HIS A 486 6.98 16.38 35.43
CA HIS A 486 5.66 15.78 35.59
C HIS A 486 4.53 16.83 35.73
N GLU A 487 3.38 16.59 35.10
CA GLU A 487 2.15 17.37 35.32
C GLU A 487 1.24 16.69 36.36
N HIS A 488 1.42 15.38 36.58
CA HIS A 488 0.60 14.54 37.47
C HIS A 488 1.46 13.68 38.41
N GLU A 489 0.92 13.31 39.57
CA GLU A 489 1.67 12.53 40.59
C GLU A 489 2.08 11.13 40.12
N GLU A 490 1.37 10.57 39.13
CA GLU A 490 1.69 9.26 38.56
C GLU A 490 2.76 9.30 37.43
N GLU A 491 3.27 10.49 37.08
CA GLU A 491 4.27 10.67 36.03
C GLU A 491 5.69 10.73 36.61
N SER A 492 6.69 10.43 35.78
CA SER A 492 8.10 10.58 36.14
C SER A 492 8.63 11.94 35.70
N ASP A 493 9.62 12.48 36.42
CA ASP A 493 10.48 13.51 35.84
C ASP A 493 11.48 12.87 34.88
N LEU A 494 11.67 13.47 33.71
CA LEU A 494 12.57 12.99 32.69
C LEU A 494 13.72 13.95 32.48
N LEU A 495 14.91 13.40 32.32
CA LEU A 495 16.05 14.11 31.74
C LEU A 495 16.46 13.37 30.48
N LEU A 496 16.57 14.07 29.35
CA LEU A 496 16.73 13.42 28.05
C LEU A 496 17.57 14.22 27.06
N TYR A 497 18.08 13.50 26.06
CA TYR A 497 18.61 14.07 24.82
C TYR A 497 17.91 13.45 23.61
N ALA A 498 17.54 14.29 22.66
CA ALA A 498 16.68 13.94 21.51
C ALA A 498 16.99 14.84 20.30
N THR A 499 16.33 14.56 19.18
CA THR A 499 16.31 15.48 18.03
C THR A 499 15.53 16.75 18.36
N ALA A 500 15.99 17.91 17.88
CA ALA A 500 15.32 19.18 18.14
C ALA A 500 13.85 19.23 17.69
N PRO A 501 12.96 19.84 18.48
CA PRO A 501 11.58 20.08 18.07
C PRO A 501 11.52 21.08 16.91
N GLY A 502 10.53 20.94 16.04
CA GLY A 502 10.36 21.78 14.85
C GLY A 502 11.03 21.25 13.58
N LEU A 503 11.93 20.25 13.68
CA LEU A 503 12.59 19.65 12.51
C LEU A 503 11.64 18.83 11.65
N LYS A 504 10.74 18.06 12.28
CA LYS A 504 9.77 17.21 11.59
C LYS A 504 8.35 17.49 12.09
N ILE A 505 7.67 18.39 11.39
CA ILE A 505 6.28 18.76 11.69
C ILE A 505 5.34 17.71 11.07
N ILE A 506 4.50 17.09 11.91
CA ILE A 506 3.55 16.05 11.48
C ILE A 506 2.08 16.48 11.57
N GLY A 507 1.84 17.70 12.05
CA GLY A 507 0.52 18.29 12.18
C GLY A 507 0.61 19.73 12.70
N PRO A 508 -0.49 20.48 12.70
CA PRO A 508 -0.53 21.87 13.16
C PRO A 508 -0.16 21.94 14.65
N GLY A 509 1.01 22.50 14.95
CA GLY A 509 1.55 22.59 16.31
C GLY A 509 2.11 21.29 16.88
N ILE A 510 2.41 20.30 16.02
CA ILE A 510 2.90 18.97 16.44
C ILE A 510 4.21 18.65 15.70
N SER A 511 5.28 18.47 16.46
CA SER A 511 6.58 18.02 15.95
C SER A 511 6.87 16.62 16.46
N ARG A 512 7.37 15.76 15.58
CA ARG A 512 7.85 14.42 15.94
C ARG A 512 9.37 14.45 16.10
N GLY A 513 9.86 13.90 17.20
CA GLY A 513 11.28 13.69 17.46
C GLY A 513 11.61 12.23 17.78
N THR A 514 12.89 11.97 17.95
CA THR A 514 13.42 10.69 18.41
C THR A 514 14.35 10.89 19.60
N PHE A 515 14.17 10.07 20.64
CA PHE A 515 15.11 10.00 21.75
C PHE A 515 16.43 9.38 21.29
N GLY A 516 17.53 9.98 21.75
CA GLY A 516 18.83 9.34 21.80
C GLY A 516 18.98 8.58 23.12
N GLY A 517 18.60 9.21 24.23
CA GLY A 517 18.55 8.57 25.54
C GLY A 517 17.81 9.41 26.57
N LEU A 518 17.36 8.76 27.65
CA LEU A 518 16.64 9.39 28.74
C LEU A 518 16.91 8.69 30.08
N VAL A 519 16.67 9.40 31.17
CA VAL A 519 16.46 8.86 32.51
C VAL A 519 15.08 9.26 33.02
N SER A 520 14.37 8.31 33.62
CA SER A 520 13.07 8.50 34.27
C SER A 520 13.23 8.37 35.80
N PHE A 521 12.88 9.43 36.52
CA PHE A 521 12.86 9.50 37.97
C PHE A 521 11.44 9.26 38.47
N PHE A 522 11.24 8.14 39.17
CA PHE A 522 9.97 7.82 39.82
C PHE A 522 10.21 7.34 41.26
N PRO A 523 9.58 7.93 42.28
CA PRO A 523 8.72 9.13 42.21
C PRO A 523 9.45 10.37 41.64
N PRO A 524 8.72 11.42 41.22
CA PRO A 524 9.31 12.68 40.79
C PRO A 524 10.25 13.32 41.83
N LEU A 525 11.13 14.19 41.35
CA LEU A 525 12.10 14.91 42.16
C LEU A 525 11.48 16.22 42.70
N ASP A 526 11.88 16.62 43.91
CA ASP A 526 11.47 17.89 44.50
C ASP A 526 12.18 19.13 43.89
N TYR A 527 13.05 18.92 42.91
CA TYR A 527 13.82 19.95 42.20
C TYR A 527 14.05 19.58 40.73
N ILE A 528 14.43 20.56 39.93
CA ILE A 528 14.66 20.39 38.49
C ILE A 528 16.09 19.86 38.26
N PRO A 529 16.29 18.62 37.77
CA PRO A 529 17.61 18.12 37.41
C PRO A 529 18.09 18.74 36.09
N TYR A 530 19.41 18.90 35.92
CA TYR A 530 20.03 19.39 34.69
C TYR A 530 21.11 18.43 34.21
N LEU A 531 21.27 18.28 32.89
CA LEU A 531 22.24 17.33 32.34
C LEU A 531 23.71 17.77 32.54
N THR A 532 23.94 19.08 32.65
CA THR A 532 25.28 19.69 32.76
C THR A 532 25.64 20.10 34.20
N SER A 533 24.84 19.76 35.21
CA SER A 533 25.11 20.17 36.61
C SER A 533 26.27 19.42 37.29
N TYR A 534 27.09 18.69 36.54
CA TYR A 534 28.10 17.77 37.06
C TYR A 534 29.53 18.10 36.59
N ASP A 535 29.81 19.38 36.32
CA ASP A 535 31.11 19.89 35.87
C ASP A 535 32.28 19.62 36.87
N TRP A 536 31.96 19.20 38.09
CA TRP A 536 32.92 18.86 39.15
C TRP A 536 33.44 17.41 39.09
N VAL A 537 32.91 16.55 38.20
CA VAL A 537 33.41 15.18 38.04
C VAL A 537 34.76 15.20 37.30
N GLU A 538 35.77 14.54 37.88
CA GLU A 538 37.17 14.54 37.38
C GLU A 538 37.33 14.00 35.94
N LYS A 539 36.29 13.36 35.38
CA LYS A 539 36.27 12.90 33.99
C LYS A 539 36.11 14.10 33.05
N LYS A 540 37.22 14.48 32.40
CA LYS A 540 37.35 15.65 31.50
C LYS A 540 36.26 15.79 30.43
N TYR A 541 35.63 14.69 29.99
CA TYR A 541 34.51 14.69 29.05
C TYR A 541 33.56 13.52 29.35
N LEU A 542 32.34 13.83 29.79
CA LEU A 542 31.23 12.88 29.90
C LEU A 542 30.43 12.89 28.61
N THR A 543 30.04 11.72 28.11
CA THR A 543 29.03 11.64 27.04
C THR A 543 27.64 11.99 27.60
N LYS A 544 26.67 12.34 26.73
CA LYS A 544 25.29 12.61 27.18
C LYS A 544 24.68 11.41 27.91
N SER A 545 24.94 10.18 27.45
CA SER A 545 24.49 8.94 28.09
C SER A 545 25.13 8.71 29.47
N GLU A 546 26.41 9.06 29.62
CA GLU A 546 27.12 9.00 30.89
C GLU A 546 26.59 10.07 31.87
N SER A 547 26.28 11.27 31.39
CA SER A 547 25.64 12.31 32.21
C SER A 547 24.26 11.89 32.72
N LEU A 548 23.46 11.17 31.92
CA LEU A 548 22.18 10.61 32.38
C LEU A 548 22.37 9.58 33.49
N LEU A 549 23.35 8.68 33.35
CA LEU A 549 23.66 7.68 34.38
C LEU A 549 24.19 8.34 35.66
N LEU A 550 25.03 9.36 35.52
CA LEU A 550 25.53 10.12 36.65
C LEU A 550 24.39 10.83 37.39
N SER A 551 23.47 11.44 36.64
CA SER A 551 22.25 12.02 37.20
C SER A 551 21.45 10.95 37.95
N ALA A 552 21.27 9.76 37.39
CA ALA A 552 20.59 8.67 38.09
C ALA A 552 21.26 8.29 39.42
N ILE A 553 22.59 8.25 39.47
CA ILE A 553 23.35 7.89 40.69
C ILE A 553 23.10 8.89 41.81
N TYR A 554 23.19 10.19 41.52
CA TYR A 554 23.09 11.24 42.55
C TYR A 554 21.67 11.64 42.92
N ASN A 555 20.70 11.45 42.03
CA ASN A 555 19.30 11.79 42.31
C ASN A 555 18.51 10.59 42.87
N ALA A 556 19.08 9.38 42.92
CA ALA A 556 18.43 8.22 43.51
C ALA A 556 18.34 8.34 45.05
N THR A 557 17.12 8.23 45.60
CA THR A 557 16.88 8.34 47.05
C THR A 557 17.62 7.25 47.84
N GLU A 558 17.86 7.43 49.14
CA GLU A 558 18.56 6.43 49.98
C GLU A 558 17.95 5.02 49.92
N LYS A 559 16.63 4.93 49.75
CA LYS A 559 15.90 3.65 49.59
C LYS A 559 16.17 3.00 48.24
N GLN A 560 16.32 3.81 47.19
CA GLN A 560 16.57 3.37 45.82
C GLN A 560 18.02 2.93 45.66
N LYS A 561 18.30 1.65 45.91
CA LYS A 561 19.65 1.08 45.82
C LYS A 561 19.99 0.55 44.44
N TYR A 562 18.99 0.31 43.60
CA TYR A 562 19.19 -0.31 42.29
C TYR A 562 18.84 0.64 41.16
N ILE A 563 19.79 0.93 40.28
CA ILE A 563 19.62 1.82 39.12
C ILE A 563 19.54 0.96 37.87
N VAL A 564 18.47 1.08 37.08
CA VAL A 564 18.30 0.25 35.88
C VAL A 564 18.90 0.97 34.69
N TYR A 565 19.82 0.31 33.98
CA TYR A 565 20.49 0.86 32.81
C TYR A 565 20.24 -0.03 31.59
N VAL A 566 19.35 0.43 30.70
CA VAL A 566 18.96 -0.25 29.47
C VAL A 566 19.73 0.33 28.29
N ALA A 567 20.64 -0.44 27.69
CA ALA A 567 21.47 0.04 26.58
C ALA A 567 22.01 -1.11 25.72
N ASN A 568 22.65 -0.78 24.59
CA ASN A 568 23.38 -1.76 23.78
C ASN A 568 24.79 -2.06 24.34
N ARG A 569 25.37 -1.14 25.11
CA ARG A 569 26.70 -1.25 25.68
C ARG A 569 26.61 -1.21 27.21
N ASN A 570 27.54 -1.90 27.87
CA ASN A 570 27.68 -1.79 29.32
C ASN A 570 28.11 -0.37 29.71
N PRO A 571 27.68 0.14 30.87
CA PRO A 571 28.14 1.43 31.35
C PRO A 571 29.61 1.39 31.74
N ASP A 572 30.27 2.55 31.67
CA ASP A 572 31.68 2.73 31.99
C ASP A 572 32.01 2.14 33.39
N PRO A 573 33.05 1.31 33.53
CA PRO A 573 33.50 0.79 34.82
C PRO A 573 33.72 1.86 35.90
N TYR A 574 34.16 3.07 35.52
CA TYR A 574 34.30 4.20 36.43
C TYR A 574 32.96 4.57 37.07
N LEU A 575 31.89 4.68 36.28
CA LEU A 575 30.55 5.00 36.78
C LEU A 575 29.96 3.87 37.63
N LYS A 576 30.28 2.60 37.32
CA LYS A 576 29.95 1.46 38.19
C LYS A 576 30.63 1.57 39.55
N SER A 577 31.93 1.91 39.56
CA SER A 577 32.66 2.11 40.81
C SER A 577 32.11 3.30 41.60
N LEU A 578 31.71 4.38 40.92
CA LEU A 578 31.13 5.55 41.56
C LEU A 578 29.76 5.23 42.19
N ALA A 579 28.88 4.53 41.46
CA ALA A 579 27.60 4.06 41.99
C ALA A 579 27.80 3.23 43.26
N ASN A 580 28.76 2.30 43.27
CA ASN A 580 29.05 1.49 44.45
C ASN A 580 29.52 2.31 45.66
N ARG A 581 30.26 3.41 45.44
CA ARG A 581 30.67 4.34 46.52
C ARG A 581 29.49 5.07 47.14
N GLU A 582 28.48 5.39 46.32
CA GLU A 582 27.20 5.97 46.76
C GLU A 582 26.21 4.90 47.29
N GLY A 583 26.65 3.64 47.44
CA GLY A 583 25.83 2.54 47.92
C GLY A 583 24.74 2.08 46.94
N LYS A 584 24.92 2.37 45.64
CA LYS A 584 24.02 2.03 44.54
C LYS A 584 24.59 0.94 43.66
N TYR A 585 23.72 0.11 43.09
CA TYR A 585 24.07 -0.98 42.18
C TYR A 585 23.41 -0.75 40.82
N ILE A 586 24.21 -0.84 39.75
CA ILE A 586 23.70 -0.67 38.39
C ILE A 586 23.29 -2.02 37.81
N ILE A 587 22.04 -2.12 37.41
CA ILE A 587 21.45 -3.29 36.75
C ILE A 587 21.49 -3.06 35.24
N PHE A 588 22.37 -3.77 34.55
CA PHE A 588 22.47 -3.69 33.10
C PHE A 588 21.44 -4.63 32.43
N LEU A 589 20.58 -4.05 31.60
CA LEU A 589 19.67 -4.81 30.74
C LEU A 589 19.99 -4.50 29.26
N PRO A 590 20.43 -5.50 28.46
CA PRO A 590 20.65 -5.29 27.04
C PRO A 590 19.35 -4.85 26.34
N LEU A 591 19.42 -3.83 25.49
CA LEU A 591 18.29 -3.40 24.64
C LEU A 591 17.70 -4.55 23.81
N SER A 592 18.56 -5.47 23.35
CA SER A 592 18.18 -6.68 22.61
C SER A 592 17.30 -7.66 23.40
N SER A 593 17.23 -7.52 24.73
CA SER A 593 16.36 -8.33 25.59
C SER A 593 14.90 -7.87 25.58
N PHE A 594 14.57 -6.81 24.84
CA PHE A 594 13.23 -6.23 24.74
C PHE A 594 12.63 -6.44 23.35
N ASN A 595 11.30 -6.36 23.25
CA ASN A 595 10.62 -6.41 21.97
C ASN A 595 11.03 -5.20 21.10
N PRO A 596 11.59 -5.42 19.89
CA PRO A 596 12.07 -4.33 19.03
C PRO A 596 10.98 -3.31 18.67
N MET A 597 9.74 -3.75 18.49
CA MET A 597 8.61 -2.88 18.16
C MET A 597 8.25 -1.96 19.34
N SER A 598 8.29 -2.47 20.57
CA SER A 598 8.05 -1.67 21.77
C SER A 598 9.14 -0.63 21.97
N ILE A 599 10.41 -1.00 21.78
CA ILE A 599 11.55 -0.08 21.86
C ILE A 599 11.43 1.01 20.79
N LYS A 600 11.08 0.64 19.55
CA LYS A 600 10.89 1.60 18.45
C LYS A 600 9.78 2.62 18.77
N LYS A 601 8.68 2.18 19.38
CA LYS A 601 7.60 3.07 19.84
C LYS A 601 8.06 3.98 20.97
N LEU A 602 8.74 3.44 21.98
CA LEU A 602 9.26 4.22 23.12
C LEU A 602 10.26 5.29 22.69
N ARG A 603 11.01 5.03 21.62
CA ARG A 603 12.00 5.97 21.07
C ARG A 603 11.38 7.22 20.46
N ILE A 604 10.11 7.20 20.09
CA ILE A 604 9.44 8.34 19.45
C ILE A 604 8.89 9.26 20.54
N VAL A 605 9.04 10.56 20.33
CA VAL A 605 8.46 11.61 21.20
C VAL A 605 7.72 12.62 20.35
N HIS A 606 6.55 13.07 20.81
CA HIS A 606 5.82 14.15 20.17
C HIS A 606 5.86 15.42 21.01
N TYR A 607 6.42 16.48 20.43
CA TYR A 607 6.43 17.81 21.01
C TYR A 607 5.21 18.58 20.51
N LEU A 608 4.42 19.09 21.44
CA LEU A 608 3.33 20.01 21.15
C LEU A 608 3.77 21.44 21.41
N ASN A 609 3.52 22.36 20.47
CA ASN A 609 3.92 23.76 20.63
C ASN A 609 3.02 24.54 21.60
N SER A 610 1.86 23.99 21.98
CA SER A 610 0.87 24.62 22.85
C SER A 610 0.00 23.57 23.55
N LYS A 611 -0.61 23.92 24.69
CA LYS A 611 -1.60 23.05 25.33
C LYS A 611 -2.86 22.88 24.48
N LYS A 612 -3.18 23.86 23.61
CA LYS A 612 -4.31 23.80 22.68
C LYS A 612 -4.13 22.67 21.66
N ALA A 613 -2.89 22.39 21.24
CA ALA A 613 -2.59 21.32 20.29
C ALA A 613 -3.02 19.91 20.79
N ARG A 614 -3.10 19.70 22.13
CA ARG A 614 -3.62 18.45 22.72
C ARG A 614 -5.03 18.10 22.23
N LYS A 615 -5.86 19.09 21.88
CA LYS A 615 -7.26 18.88 21.46
C LYS A 615 -7.39 18.14 20.12
N HIS A 616 -6.42 18.28 19.24
CA HIS A 616 -6.42 17.65 17.91
C HIS A 616 -5.24 16.70 17.68
N ALA A 617 -4.33 16.57 18.64
CA ALA A 617 -3.16 15.70 18.55
C ALA A 617 -3.51 14.24 18.23
N ASN A 618 -4.65 13.74 18.71
CA ASN A 618 -5.16 12.39 18.42
C ASN A 618 -5.42 12.11 16.92
N GLN A 619 -5.55 13.14 16.09
CA GLN A 619 -5.73 13.00 14.64
C GLN A 619 -4.40 12.73 13.91
N PHE A 620 -3.27 13.04 14.55
CA PHE A 620 -1.93 12.97 13.97
C PHE A 620 -1.04 11.95 14.70
N ILE A 621 -1.20 11.81 16.01
CA ILE A 621 -0.44 10.88 16.85
C ILE A 621 -1.22 9.58 17.01
N PHE A 622 -0.77 8.53 16.34
CA PHE A 622 -1.35 7.18 16.43
C PHE A 622 -0.48 6.31 17.34
N LEU A 623 -0.97 6.03 18.54
CA LEU A 623 -0.23 5.34 19.60
C LEU A 623 -0.31 3.81 19.52
#